data_AF-A0A1Q9PR89-F1
#
_entry.id   AF-A0A1Q9PR89-F1
#
_cell.length_a   1.000
_cell.length_b   1.000
_cell.length_c   1.000
_cell.angle_alpha   90.00
_cell.angle_beta   90.00
_cell.angle_gamma   90.00
#
_symmetry.space_group_name_H-M   'P 1'
#
loop_
_entity.id
_entity.type
_entity.pdbx_description
1 polymer ?
#
loop_
_entity_poly.entity_id
_entity_poly.type
_entity_poly.pdbx_seq_one_letter_code
_entity_poly.pdbx_strand_id
1 'polypeptide(L)'
;MIDSILFKEVFYQSRIPQLIGSQDMQNTQYNPAFSEFLGYTMEDLHRLSVFDLSHPDDFEHDFFLFKEILAGKRNEYEIEKRYLHKNGTIKTGMLNVSKIKEQSTGQIYLLAQIIDITEKKKMETILRNREQKYRLLAEHSSDVITSHDEDFSFQYISPSVVNLLGYQPEEMYGIDPREMIHPDDLKEIVEHKGYDLTDNSILVTYRCQKKDGSYIWLETTIKAICKEDTGRVMEIISVSRDISSRIDTNERLRKSEKLAVVGQMAAAVAHEIRNPLTAIKGFMQLFSKEKEINPAFLTIILDELDRVETIISEFLSMAKPHAEKTVPIQVDQLVEQVIQLLQTQALMKNKEIHFNKMDPILPINGDPNSFKQVFMNVIQNSLDAISELGQIEVSLFTDSTGIFVKITDNGCGIPKERLAKLGEPFYSTKEKGTGLGLMTSYRIIESHHGKINVESIEGEGTTVTIWFPS
;
A
#
# COMPACT_ATOMS: atom_id res chain seq x y z
N MET A 1 59.57 -17.80 -49.05
CA MET A 1 59.10 -16.54 -49.66
C MET A 1 57.60 -16.69 -49.78
N ILE A 2 56.82 -15.94 -49.00
CA ILE A 2 55.36 -16.01 -49.12
C ILE A 2 54.98 -15.45 -50.50
N ASP A 3 54.20 -16.20 -51.27
CA ASP A 3 53.85 -15.89 -52.65
C ASP A 3 53.00 -14.62 -52.73
N SER A 4 53.26 -13.78 -53.73
CA SER A 4 52.48 -12.55 -54.03
C SER A 4 50.98 -12.83 -54.21
N ILE A 5 50.65 -14.04 -54.66
CA ILE A 5 49.28 -14.53 -54.80
C ILE A 5 48.59 -14.65 -53.43
N LEU A 6 49.31 -15.11 -52.39
CA LEU A 6 48.72 -15.30 -51.06
C LEU A 6 48.28 -13.96 -50.44
N PHE A 7 49.10 -12.91 -50.53
CA PHE A 7 48.73 -11.59 -49.99
C PHE A 7 47.54 -10.97 -50.72
N LYS A 8 47.45 -11.18 -52.04
CA LYS A 8 46.28 -10.77 -52.83
C LYS A 8 45.03 -11.50 -52.34
N GLU A 9 45.09 -12.81 -52.18
CA GLU A 9 43.98 -13.60 -51.64
C GLU A 9 43.59 -13.16 -50.22
N VAL A 10 44.55 -12.85 -49.35
CA VAL A 10 44.26 -12.32 -48.00
C VAL A 10 43.46 -11.02 -48.05
N PHE A 11 43.82 -10.09 -48.95
CA PHE A 11 43.08 -8.84 -49.13
C PHE A 11 41.64 -9.09 -49.62
N TYR A 12 41.46 -9.90 -50.66
CA TYR A 12 40.14 -10.16 -51.26
C TYR A 12 39.25 -11.07 -50.40
N GLN A 13 39.82 -11.96 -49.58
CA GLN A 13 39.08 -12.84 -48.68
C GLN A 13 38.87 -12.24 -47.29
N SER A 14 39.54 -11.11 -46.97
CA SER A 14 39.35 -10.41 -45.70
C SER A 14 37.89 -9.97 -45.54
N ARG A 15 37.33 -10.23 -44.36
CA ARG A 15 35.99 -9.74 -43.96
C ARG A 15 36.01 -8.32 -43.44
N ILE A 16 37.19 -7.73 -43.25
CA ILE A 16 37.33 -6.33 -42.88
C ILE A 16 37.30 -5.53 -44.18
N PRO A 17 36.41 -4.53 -44.31
CA PRO A 17 36.47 -3.55 -45.38
C PRO A 17 37.87 -2.93 -45.49
N GLN A 18 38.50 -3.09 -46.64
CA GLN A 18 39.85 -2.59 -46.89
C GLN A 18 39.94 -1.89 -48.24
N LEU A 19 40.78 -0.86 -48.28
CA LEU A 19 41.16 -0.13 -49.47
C LEU A 19 42.68 0.06 -49.49
N ILE A 20 43.30 -0.13 -50.66
CA ILE A 20 44.70 0.22 -50.90
C ILE A 20 44.74 1.26 -52.02
N GLY A 21 45.27 2.44 -51.73
CA GLY A 21 45.35 3.56 -52.68
C GLY A 21 46.76 4.10 -52.87
N SER A 22 47.06 4.66 -54.05
CA SER A 22 48.21 5.54 -54.26
C SER A 22 48.04 6.85 -53.47
N GLN A 23 49.12 7.61 -53.26
CA GLN A 23 49.09 8.87 -52.50
C GLN A 23 48.13 9.93 -53.09
N ASP A 24 47.94 9.92 -54.40
CA ASP A 24 47.01 10.78 -55.13
C ASP A 24 45.58 10.19 -55.22
N MET A 25 45.37 8.99 -54.67
CA MET A 25 44.13 8.21 -54.71
C MET A 25 43.60 7.91 -56.13
N GLN A 26 44.39 8.14 -57.18
CA GLN A 26 44.00 7.85 -58.57
C GLN A 26 43.97 6.34 -58.84
N ASN A 27 44.84 5.58 -58.18
CA ASN A 27 44.89 4.13 -58.27
C ASN A 27 44.48 3.51 -56.95
N THR A 28 43.23 3.09 -56.89
CA THR A 28 42.60 2.58 -55.67
C THR A 28 42.04 1.18 -55.91
N GLN A 29 42.36 0.24 -55.01
CA GLN A 29 41.79 -1.10 -54.98
C GLN A 29 40.95 -1.28 -53.71
N TYR A 30 39.75 -1.83 -53.87
CA TYR A 30 38.84 -2.16 -52.79
C TYR A 30 38.71 -3.68 -52.68
N ASN A 31 38.52 -4.19 -51.46
CA ASN A 31 38.17 -5.59 -51.27
C ASN A 31 36.63 -5.80 -51.23
N PRO A 32 36.14 -7.05 -51.40
CA PRO A 32 34.70 -7.34 -51.43
C PRO A 32 33.95 -6.89 -50.17
N ALA A 33 34.58 -7.00 -49.00
CA ALA A 33 33.99 -6.53 -47.75
C ALA A 33 33.71 -5.02 -47.74
N PHE A 34 34.51 -4.22 -48.44
CA PHE A 34 34.27 -2.77 -48.56
C PHE A 34 33.01 -2.46 -49.38
N SER A 35 32.81 -3.20 -50.47
CA SER A 35 31.60 -3.15 -51.29
C SER A 35 30.37 -3.59 -50.50
N GLU A 36 30.47 -4.67 -49.71
CA GLU A 36 29.38 -5.16 -48.85
C GLU A 36 29.02 -4.17 -47.73
N PHE A 37 30.01 -3.56 -47.07
CA PHE A 37 29.79 -2.61 -45.98
C PHE A 37 29.02 -1.35 -46.42
N LEU A 38 29.33 -0.81 -47.60
CA LEU A 38 28.68 0.41 -48.13
C LEU A 38 27.53 0.13 -49.11
N GLY A 39 27.37 -1.11 -49.57
CA GLY A 39 26.33 -1.53 -50.51
C GLY A 39 26.54 -1.05 -51.95
N TYR A 40 27.70 -0.47 -52.27
CA TYR A 40 28.07 -0.07 -53.64
C TYR A 40 28.71 -1.23 -54.38
N THR A 41 28.48 -1.32 -55.68
CA THR A 41 29.22 -2.29 -56.51
C THR A 41 30.68 -1.84 -56.68
N MET A 42 31.59 -2.76 -57.00
CA MET A 42 32.98 -2.39 -57.29
C MET A 42 33.11 -1.35 -58.40
N GLU A 43 32.27 -1.44 -59.44
CA GLU A 43 32.23 -0.46 -60.53
C GLU A 43 31.82 0.94 -60.03
N ASP A 44 30.82 1.01 -59.13
CA ASP A 44 30.43 2.27 -58.49
C ASP A 44 31.60 2.85 -57.66
N LEU A 45 32.27 2.01 -56.87
CA LEU A 45 33.38 2.44 -55.99
C LEU A 45 34.60 2.97 -56.77
N HIS A 46 34.85 2.47 -57.99
CA HIS A 46 35.91 3.00 -58.85
C HIS A 46 35.53 4.30 -59.58
N ARG A 47 34.24 4.64 -59.64
CA ARG A 47 33.75 5.91 -60.22
C ARG A 47 33.61 7.02 -59.19
N LEU A 48 33.37 6.66 -57.93
CA LEU A 48 33.21 7.59 -56.83
C LEU A 48 34.58 7.98 -56.24
N SER A 49 34.68 9.21 -55.74
CA SER A 49 35.80 9.57 -54.88
C SER A 49 35.64 8.88 -53.53
N VAL A 50 36.75 8.43 -52.93
CA VAL A 50 36.75 7.87 -51.56
C VAL A 50 36.17 8.85 -50.55
N PHE A 51 36.28 10.15 -50.85
CA PHE A 51 35.72 11.22 -50.05
C PHE A 51 34.19 11.35 -50.18
N ASP A 52 33.59 10.98 -51.31
CA ASP A 52 32.13 11.02 -51.54
C ASP A 52 31.39 9.97 -50.70
N LEU A 53 32.13 8.97 -50.19
CA LEU A 53 31.59 7.89 -49.35
C LEU A 53 31.44 8.31 -47.87
N SER A 54 32.01 9.46 -47.48
CA SER A 54 31.98 9.97 -46.11
C SER A 54 30.85 10.98 -45.92
N HIS A 55 30.31 11.07 -44.70
CA HIS A 55 29.34 12.11 -44.37
C HIS A 55 29.99 13.50 -44.44
N PRO A 56 29.29 14.54 -44.95
CA PRO A 56 29.87 15.88 -45.13
C PRO A 56 30.53 16.48 -43.89
N ASP A 57 29.91 16.38 -42.71
CA ASP A 57 30.50 16.95 -41.48
C ASP A 57 31.81 16.26 -41.05
N ASP A 58 32.04 15.01 -41.48
CA ASP A 58 33.22 14.24 -41.06
C ASP A 58 34.37 14.39 -42.09
N PHE A 59 34.09 14.98 -43.25
CA PHE A 59 35.03 15.14 -44.35
C PHE A 59 36.23 16.03 -43.98
N GLU A 60 35.99 17.20 -43.37
CA GLU A 60 37.07 18.15 -43.08
C GLU A 60 38.13 17.55 -42.15
N HIS A 61 37.68 16.83 -41.12
CA HIS A 61 38.58 16.21 -40.15
C HIS A 61 39.37 15.04 -40.75
N ASP A 62 38.70 14.13 -41.48
CA ASP A 62 39.37 13.03 -42.17
C ASP A 62 40.38 13.53 -43.21
N PHE A 63 39.98 14.54 -44.00
CA PHE A 63 40.85 15.13 -45.02
C PHE A 63 42.08 15.84 -44.42
N PHE A 64 41.92 16.46 -43.25
CA PHE A 64 43.04 17.03 -42.51
C PHE A 64 44.06 15.95 -42.08
N LEU A 65 43.60 14.86 -41.47
CA LEU A 65 44.47 13.74 -41.05
C LEU A 65 45.15 13.07 -42.25
N PHE A 66 44.42 12.90 -43.35
CA PHE A 66 44.94 12.40 -44.61
C PHE A 66 46.07 13.29 -45.16
N LYS A 67 45.89 14.62 -45.16
CA LYS A 67 46.94 15.57 -45.59
C LYS A 67 48.21 15.47 -44.75
N GLU A 68 48.09 15.21 -43.45
CA GLU A 68 49.26 15.03 -42.59
C GLU A 68 50.05 13.76 -42.91
N ILE A 69 49.39 12.67 -43.35
CA ILE A 69 50.10 11.49 -43.88
C ILE A 69 50.87 11.87 -45.16
N LEU A 70 50.24 12.59 -46.08
CA LEU A 70 50.86 13.00 -47.34
C LEU A 70 52.06 13.94 -47.12
N ALA A 71 51.95 14.86 -46.16
CA ALA A 71 53.04 15.75 -45.77
C ALA A 71 54.15 15.05 -44.96
N GLY A 72 54.01 13.76 -44.65
CA GLY A 72 54.97 13.00 -43.86
C GLY A 72 55.01 13.37 -42.37
N LYS A 73 53.99 14.08 -41.87
CA LYS A 73 53.88 14.48 -40.46
C LYS A 73 53.39 13.32 -39.57
N ARG A 74 52.73 12.32 -40.16
CA ARG A 74 52.27 11.09 -39.49
C ARG A 74 52.38 9.89 -40.44
N ASN A 75 52.43 8.68 -39.87
CA ASN A 75 52.46 7.43 -40.64
C ASN A 75 51.11 6.70 -40.64
N GLU A 76 50.25 6.99 -39.66
CA GLU A 76 48.92 6.40 -39.52
C GLU A 76 47.96 7.34 -38.79
N TYR A 77 46.66 7.10 -38.91
CA TYR A 77 45.62 7.69 -38.07
C TYR A 77 44.42 6.77 -37.91
N GLU A 78 43.74 6.92 -36.79
CA GLU A 78 42.44 6.31 -36.50
C GLU A 78 41.39 7.42 -36.35
N ILE A 79 40.21 7.23 -36.94
CA ILE A 79 39.07 8.15 -36.80
C ILE A 79 37.75 7.39 -36.85
N GLU A 80 36.84 7.73 -35.94
CA GLU A 80 35.43 7.34 -36.06
C GLU A 80 34.74 8.32 -37.02
N LYS A 81 34.13 7.78 -38.09
CA LYS A 81 33.35 8.60 -39.01
C LYS A 81 32.13 7.88 -39.57
N ARG A 82 31.21 8.68 -40.09
CA ARG A 82 29.99 8.24 -40.75
C ARG A 82 30.24 8.06 -42.24
N TYR A 83 29.73 6.96 -42.77
CA TYR A 83 29.74 6.60 -44.18
C TYR A 83 28.32 6.59 -44.73
N LEU A 84 28.18 7.00 -45.98
CA LEU A 84 26.93 6.96 -46.71
C LEU A 84 26.81 5.59 -47.39
N HIS A 85 25.80 4.81 -47.02
CA HIS A 85 25.48 3.56 -47.69
C HIS A 85 24.63 3.83 -48.94
N LYS A 86 24.74 2.99 -49.99
CA LYS A 86 24.05 3.18 -51.28
C LYS A 86 22.53 3.36 -51.19
N ASN A 87 21.90 2.76 -50.19
CA ASN A 87 20.46 2.88 -49.92
C ASN A 87 20.06 4.18 -49.17
N GLY A 88 21.01 5.09 -48.92
CA GLY A 88 20.80 6.35 -48.20
C GLY A 88 20.89 6.27 -46.67
N THR A 89 21.13 5.09 -46.09
CA THR A 89 21.36 4.96 -44.63
C THR A 89 22.80 5.36 -44.26
N ILE A 90 22.99 5.72 -43.00
CA ILE A 90 24.31 6.04 -42.46
C ILE A 90 24.88 4.81 -41.74
N LYS A 91 26.13 4.49 -42.07
CA LYS A 91 26.97 3.50 -41.36
C LYS A 91 28.02 4.23 -40.54
N THR A 92 28.38 3.72 -39.37
CA THR A 92 29.49 4.27 -38.58
C THR A 92 30.64 3.30 -38.62
N GLY A 93 31.80 3.78 -39.06
CA GLY A 93 33.02 2.97 -39.15
C GLY A 93 34.15 3.60 -38.34
N MET A 94 34.92 2.75 -37.67
CA MET A 94 36.25 3.12 -37.18
C MET A 94 37.24 2.92 -38.32
N LEU A 95 37.72 4.02 -38.90
CA LEU A 95 38.68 4.04 -39.99
C LEU A 95 40.10 4.06 -39.44
N ASN A 96 40.89 3.09 -39.86
CA ASN A 96 42.34 3.06 -39.66
C ASN A 96 43.03 3.25 -41.01
N VAL A 97 43.86 4.30 -41.13
CA VAL A 97 44.67 4.54 -42.34
C VAL A 97 46.14 4.45 -41.97
N SER A 98 46.89 3.63 -42.70
CA SER A 98 48.32 3.43 -42.51
C SER A 98 49.08 3.58 -43.82
N LYS A 99 50.31 4.11 -43.73
CA LYS A 99 51.22 4.26 -44.87
C LYS A 99 52.02 2.98 -45.08
N ILE A 100 51.97 2.44 -46.29
CA ILE A 100 52.74 1.27 -46.72
C ILE A 100 53.78 1.71 -47.75
N LYS A 101 55.03 1.26 -47.58
CA LYS A 101 56.11 1.51 -48.55
C LYS A 101 56.48 0.21 -49.24
N GLU A 102 56.37 0.18 -50.57
CA GLU A 102 56.85 -0.93 -51.37
C GLU A 102 58.38 -0.97 -51.35
N GLN A 103 58.96 -2.11 -50.94
CA GLN A 103 60.40 -2.22 -50.73
C GLN A 103 61.21 -2.23 -52.04
N SER A 104 60.63 -2.71 -53.14
CA SER A 104 61.29 -2.84 -54.44
C SER A 104 61.38 -1.51 -55.20
N THR A 105 60.31 -0.71 -55.19
CA THR A 105 60.21 0.54 -55.95
C THR A 105 60.39 1.78 -55.08
N GLY A 106 60.24 1.64 -53.76
CA GLY A 106 60.18 2.76 -52.81
C GLY A 106 58.85 3.52 -52.86
N GLN A 107 57.88 3.09 -53.67
CA GLN A 107 56.59 3.73 -53.83
C GLN A 107 55.75 3.65 -52.55
N ILE A 108 54.98 4.69 -52.29
CA ILE A 108 54.12 4.79 -51.10
C ILE A 108 52.67 4.52 -51.50
N TYR A 109 52.02 3.66 -50.72
CA TYR A 109 50.61 3.34 -50.75
C TYR A 109 49.97 3.64 -49.39
N LEU A 110 48.65 3.73 -49.37
CA LEU A 110 47.86 3.88 -48.16
C LEU A 110 46.91 2.69 -48.04
N LEU A 111 46.94 2.03 -46.89
CA LEU A 111 45.97 1.00 -46.52
C LEU A 111 44.97 1.61 -45.55
N ALA A 112 43.71 1.65 -45.97
CA ALA A 112 42.57 1.99 -45.14
C ALA A 112 41.84 0.69 -44.75
N GLN A 113 41.49 0.56 -43.47
CA GLN A 113 40.70 -0.54 -42.93
C GLN A 113 39.53 0.04 -42.12
N ILE A 114 38.34 -0.52 -42.24
CA ILE A 114 37.16 -0.04 -41.51
C ILE A 114 36.60 -1.15 -40.63
N ILE A 115 36.37 -0.84 -39.37
CA ILE A 115 35.59 -1.69 -38.46
C ILE A 115 34.17 -1.12 -38.40
N ASP A 116 33.16 -1.88 -38.84
CA ASP A 116 31.75 -1.48 -38.70
C ASP A 116 31.37 -1.46 -37.21
N ILE A 117 31.10 -0.27 -36.68
CA ILE A 117 30.66 -0.04 -35.30
C ILE A 117 29.23 0.49 -35.24
N THR A 118 28.47 0.40 -36.33
CA THR A 118 27.11 0.93 -36.46
C THR A 118 26.18 0.38 -35.38
N GLU A 119 26.15 -0.95 -35.22
CA GLU A 119 25.26 -1.60 -34.25
C GLU A 119 25.66 -1.28 -32.80
N LYS A 120 26.97 -1.23 -32.50
CA LYS A 120 27.48 -0.82 -31.19
C LYS A 120 26.99 0.58 -30.82
N LYS A 121 27.13 1.54 -31.74
CA LYS A 121 26.71 2.94 -31.52
C LYS A 121 25.19 3.09 -31.39
N LYS A 122 24.42 2.35 -32.18
CA LYS A 122 22.96 2.29 -32.03
C LYS A 122 22.57 1.76 -30.66
N MET A 123 23.20 0.67 -30.20
CA MET A 123 22.93 0.09 -28.87
C MET A 123 23.29 1.06 -27.74
N GLU A 124 24.45 1.72 -27.79
CA GLU A 124 24.86 2.75 -26.83
C GLU A 124 23.86 3.91 -26.79
N THR A 125 23.40 4.37 -27.96
CA THR A 125 22.41 5.45 -28.07
C THR A 125 21.05 5.03 -27.52
N ILE A 126 20.58 3.82 -27.84
CA ILE A 126 19.32 3.28 -27.31
C ILE A 126 19.40 3.15 -25.80
N LEU A 127 20.52 2.65 -25.26
CA LEU A 127 20.72 2.51 -23.82
C LEU A 127 20.68 3.87 -23.12
N ARG A 128 21.43 4.85 -23.64
CA ARG A 128 21.45 6.21 -23.12
C ARG A 128 20.07 6.87 -23.16
N ASN A 129 19.34 6.72 -24.26
CA ASN A 129 17.99 7.28 -24.40
C ASN A 129 16.99 6.59 -23.45
N ARG A 130 17.12 5.28 -23.22
CA ARG A 130 16.31 4.55 -22.23
C ARG A 130 16.61 5.05 -20.83
N GLU A 131 17.88 5.15 -20.45
CA GLU A 131 18.30 5.65 -19.14
C GLU A 131 17.77 7.06 -18.88
N GLN A 132 17.94 7.98 -19.84
CA GLN A 132 17.39 9.34 -19.76
C GLN A 132 15.86 9.35 -19.63
N LYS A 133 15.17 8.52 -20.42
CA LYS A 133 13.70 8.39 -20.34
C LYS A 133 13.26 7.91 -18.96
N TYR A 134 13.88 6.87 -18.41
CA TYR A 134 13.52 6.36 -17.08
C TYR A 134 13.83 7.38 -15.98
N ARG A 135 14.96 8.08 -16.09
CA ARG A 135 15.32 9.18 -15.18
C ARG A 135 14.24 10.27 -15.17
N LEU A 136 13.83 10.77 -16.34
CA LEU A 136 12.78 11.78 -16.44
C LEU A 136 11.43 11.30 -15.88
N LEU A 137 11.06 10.03 -16.11
CA LEU A 137 9.84 9.46 -15.54
C LEU A 137 9.89 9.43 -14.01
N ALA A 138 11.04 9.09 -13.43
CA ALA A 138 11.23 9.11 -11.98
C ALA A 138 11.26 10.54 -11.41
N GLU A 139 11.89 11.48 -12.10
CA GLU A 139 11.98 12.89 -11.68
C GLU A 139 10.63 13.62 -11.70
N HIS A 140 9.73 13.24 -12.62
CA HIS A 140 8.39 13.83 -12.73
C HIS A 140 7.29 13.06 -11.98
N SER A 141 7.64 11.99 -11.27
CA SER A 141 6.71 11.29 -10.39
C SER A 141 6.41 12.13 -9.14
N SER A 142 5.15 12.16 -8.71
CA SER A 142 4.77 12.72 -7.40
C SER A 142 5.20 11.81 -6.24
N ASP A 143 5.27 10.51 -6.49
CA ASP A 143 5.74 9.52 -5.53
C ASP A 143 7.27 9.57 -5.44
N VAL A 144 7.80 9.28 -4.25
CA VAL A 144 9.24 9.19 -4.01
C VAL A 144 9.72 7.79 -4.35
N ILE A 145 10.64 7.70 -5.31
CA ILE A 145 11.26 6.46 -5.75
C ILE A 145 12.67 6.43 -5.16
N THR A 146 12.99 5.36 -4.46
CA THR A 146 14.29 5.14 -3.84
C THR A 146 14.79 3.75 -4.21
N SER A 147 16.10 3.63 -4.40
CA SER A 147 16.75 2.34 -4.44
C SER A 147 17.81 2.24 -3.36
N HIS A 148 17.96 1.04 -2.82
CA HIS A 148 18.82 0.76 -1.69
C HIS A 148 19.65 -0.49 -1.94
N ASP A 149 20.80 -0.57 -1.29
CA ASP A 149 21.59 -1.80 -1.19
C ASP A 149 21.00 -2.77 -0.14
N GLU A 150 21.60 -3.95 0.00
CA GLU A 150 21.21 -5.00 0.97
C GLU A 150 21.21 -4.49 2.43
N ASP A 151 22.05 -3.49 2.74
CA ASP A 151 22.15 -2.85 4.06
C ASP A 151 21.20 -1.66 4.26
N PHE A 152 20.28 -1.43 3.33
CA PHE A 152 19.35 -0.29 3.26
C PHE A 152 20.00 1.07 2.99
N SER A 153 21.29 1.12 2.61
CA SER A 153 21.91 2.37 2.17
C SER A 153 21.31 2.86 0.85
N PHE A 154 20.94 4.14 0.78
CA PHE A 154 20.39 4.72 -0.44
C PHE A 154 21.44 4.73 -1.58
N GLN A 155 21.07 4.20 -2.75
CA GLN A 155 21.84 4.30 -3.99
C GLN A 155 21.25 5.35 -4.94
N TYR A 156 19.91 5.45 -4.97
CA TYR A 156 19.18 6.45 -5.74
C TYR A 156 18.00 6.99 -4.95
N ILE A 157 17.74 8.28 -5.10
CA ILE A 157 16.59 8.97 -4.50
C ILE A 157 16.04 9.94 -5.54
N SER A 158 14.75 9.84 -5.87
CA SER A 158 14.12 10.75 -6.81
C SER A 158 14.00 12.17 -6.24
N PRO A 159 14.12 13.23 -7.07
CA PRO A 159 14.01 14.62 -6.61
C PRO A 159 12.66 14.99 -5.97
N SER A 160 11.61 14.20 -6.19
CA SER A 160 10.30 14.36 -5.53
C SER A 160 10.39 14.32 -4.01
N VAL A 161 11.47 13.78 -3.44
CA VAL A 161 11.73 13.76 -1.99
C VAL A 161 11.82 15.15 -1.38
N VAL A 162 12.25 16.15 -2.16
CA VAL A 162 12.34 17.55 -1.74
C VAL A 162 10.95 18.09 -1.39
N ASN A 163 9.97 17.84 -2.26
CA ASN A 163 8.61 18.30 -2.04
C ASN A 163 7.92 17.50 -0.93
N LEU A 164 8.21 16.19 -0.86
CA LEU A 164 7.55 15.29 0.07
C LEU A 164 8.07 15.41 1.50
N LEU A 165 9.39 15.31 1.70
CA LEU A 165 10.03 15.24 3.02
C LEU A 165 10.89 16.46 3.36
N GLY A 166 11.19 17.32 2.38
CA GLY A 166 11.98 18.54 2.59
C GLY A 166 13.50 18.33 2.56
N TYR A 167 13.96 17.11 2.31
CA TYR A 167 15.39 16.79 2.16
C TYR A 167 15.83 16.98 0.72
N GLN A 168 17.06 17.47 0.53
CA GLN A 168 17.74 17.28 -0.75
C GLN A 168 18.22 15.82 -0.85
N PRO A 169 18.20 15.20 -2.04
CA PRO A 169 18.68 13.82 -2.22
C PRO A 169 20.06 13.59 -1.61
N GLU A 170 20.97 14.56 -1.75
CA GLU A 170 22.34 14.51 -1.25
C GLU A 170 22.43 14.38 0.28
N GLU A 171 21.44 14.92 1.00
CA GLU A 171 21.39 14.90 2.48
C GLU A 171 20.95 13.55 3.04
N MET A 172 20.31 12.72 2.21
CA MET A 172 19.76 11.43 2.65
C MET A 172 20.75 10.29 2.48
N TYR A 173 21.79 10.44 1.67
CA TYR A 173 22.84 9.44 1.58
C TYR A 173 23.55 9.26 2.93
N GLY A 174 23.53 8.02 3.44
CA GLY A 174 24.10 7.67 4.74
C GLY A 174 23.11 7.73 5.91
N ILE A 175 21.87 8.18 5.69
CA ILE A 175 20.77 8.03 6.65
C ILE A 175 20.17 6.64 6.48
N ASP A 176 19.97 5.93 7.58
CA ASP A 176 19.19 4.68 7.57
C ASP A 176 17.70 5.03 7.43
N PRO A 177 16.99 4.53 6.39
CA PRO A 177 15.57 4.82 6.19
C PRO A 177 14.70 4.51 7.42
N ARG A 178 15.10 3.54 8.25
CA ARG A 178 14.37 3.13 9.46
C ARG A 178 14.36 4.20 10.55
N GLU A 179 15.38 5.05 10.60
CA GLU A 179 15.46 6.16 11.56
C GLU A 179 14.41 7.24 11.29
N MET A 180 13.89 7.29 10.07
CA MET A 180 12.84 8.23 9.68
C MET A 180 11.44 7.71 10.00
N ILE A 181 11.29 6.44 10.38
CA ILE A 181 9.99 5.84 10.69
C ILE A 181 9.65 6.14 12.16
N HIS A 182 8.39 6.51 12.42
CA HIS A 182 7.91 6.69 13.78
C HIS A 182 8.15 5.42 14.63
N PRO A 183 8.67 5.52 15.88
CA PRO A 183 9.07 4.36 16.68
C PRO A 183 7.99 3.27 16.85
N ASP A 184 6.74 3.68 17.08
CA ASP A 184 5.61 2.73 17.20
C ASP A 184 5.39 1.92 15.92
N ASP A 185 5.50 2.58 14.75
CA ASP A 185 5.22 1.96 13.45
C ASP A 185 6.40 1.06 13.03
N LEU A 186 7.63 1.47 13.36
CA LEU A 186 8.83 0.66 13.14
C LEU A 186 8.74 -0.67 13.89
N LYS A 187 8.29 -0.63 15.16
CA LYS A 187 8.08 -1.83 15.96
C LYS A 187 7.05 -2.77 15.32
N GLU A 188 5.93 -2.23 14.87
CA GLU A 188 4.88 -3.01 14.18
C GLU A 188 5.40 -3.69 12.91
N ILE A 189 6.13 -2.94 12.07
CA ILE A 189 6.70 -3.46 10.81
C ILE A 189 7.69 -4.60 11.09
N VAL A 190 8.59 -4.43 12.07
CA VAL A 190 9.60 -5.44 12.43
C VAL A 190 8.95 -6.69 13.02
N GLU A 191 7.96 -6.53 13.89
CA GLU A 191 7.32 -7.66 14.59
C GLU A 191 6.35 -8.46 13.71
N HIS A 192 5.62 -7.81 12.79
CA HIS A 192 4.48 -8.44 12.12
C HIS A 192 4.69 -8.78 10.65
N LYS A 193 5.61 -8.10 9.95
CA LYS A 193 5.72 -8.26 8.50
C LYS A 193 6.92 -9.09 8.05
N GLY A 194 8.01 -9.14 8.83
CA GLY A 194 9.24 -9.80 8.42
C GLY A 194 9.83 -9.21 7.12
N TYR A 195 11.13 -9.36 6.91
CA TYR A 195 11.79 -8.82 5.70
C TYR A 195 11.86 -9.86 4.58
N ASP A 196 10.82 -10.66 4.34
CA ASP A 196 10.84 -11.59 3.21
C ASP A 196 10.53 -10.85 1.91
N LEU A 197 11.57 -10.23 1.36
CA LEU A 197 11.53 -9.41 0.15
C LEU A 197 11.74 -10.25 -1.13
N THR A 198 11.97 -11.56 -1.01
CA THR A 198 12.53 -12.38 -2.09
C THR A 198 11.53 -12.83 -3.15
N ASP A 199 10.24 -12.91 -2.82
CA ASP A 199 9.20 -13.40 -3.75
C ASP A 199 8.00 -12.45 -3.93
N ASN A 200 7.77 -11.51 -3.01
CA ASN A 200 6.60 -10.61 -3.05
C ASN A 200 6.96 -9.15 -2.79
N SER A 201 6.21 -8.23 -3.40
CA SER A 201 6.24 -6.82 -3.02
C SER A 201 5.52 -6.63 -1.70
N ILE A 202 6.14 -5.91 -0.77
CA ILE A 202 5.54 -5.57 0.53
C ILE A 202 4.92 -4.18 0.43
N LEU A 203 3.68 -4.04 0.88
CA LEU A 203 3.03 -2.75 1.07
C LEU A 203 3.00 -2.42 2.57
N VAL A 204 3.57 -1.27 2.94
CA VAL A 204 3.60 -0.77 4.32
C VAL A 204 3.04 0.63 4.40
N THR A 205 2.32 0.91 5.47
CA THR A 205 1.79 2.24 5.78
C THR A 205 2.38 2.67 7.11
N TYR A 206 3.05 3.82 7.15
CA TYR A 206 3.74 4.29 8.36
C TYR A 206 3.88 5.81 8.35
N ARG A 207 4.15 6.36 9.53
CA ARG A 207 4.51 7.76 9.72
C ARG A 207 6.00 7.93 9.46
N CYS A 208 6.32 8.79 8.50
CA CYS A 208 7.69 9.17 8.15
C CYS A 208 7.98 10.59 8.62
N GLN A 209 9.14 10.79 9.25
CA GLN A 209 9.59 12.07 9.76
C GLN A 209 10.18 12.93 8.64
N LYS A 210 9.66 14.13 8.48
CA LYS A 210 10.18 15.15 7.58
C LYS A 210 11.42 15.82 8.18
N LYS A 211 12.14 16.60 7.36
CA LYS A 211 13.28 17.40 7.79
C LYS A 211 12.97 18.43 8.89
N ASP A 212 11.74 18.95 8.91
CA ASP A 212 11.28 19.90 9.93
C ASP A 212 10.87 19.22 11.26
N GLY A 213 10.96 17.89 11.35
CA GLY A 213 10.60 17.09 12.51
C GLY A 213 9.13 16.69 12.58
N SER A 214 8.27 17.21 11.70
CA SER A 214 6.87 16.78 11.59
C SER A 214 6.75 15.40 10.95
N TYR A 215 5.61 14.73 11.14
CA TYR A 215 5.34 13.42 10.54
C TYR A 215 4.31 13.52 9.40
N ILE A 216 4.52 12.73 8.36
CA ILE A 216 3.56 12.51 7.28
C ILE A 216 3.24 11.02 7.14
N TRP A 217 2.06 10.69 6.63
CA TRP A 217 1.69 9.32 6.37
C TRP A 217 2.14 8.89 4.97
N LEU A 218 2.99 7.87 4.92
CA LEU A 218 3.43 7.26 3.68
C LEU A 218 2.86 5.85 3.53
N GLU A 219 2.45 5.54 2.29
CA GLU A 219 2.20 4.18 1.82
C GLU A 219 3.34 3.81 0.87
N THR A 220 4.16 2.83 1.26
CA THR A 220 5.37 2.45 0.54
C THR A 220 5.26 1.02 0.03
N THR A 221 5.47 0.86 -1.28
CA THR A 221 5.66 -0.46 -1.90
C THR A 221 7.14 -0.74 -1.99
N ILE A 222 7.59 -1.86 -1.44
CA ILE A 222 8.98 -2.29 -1.38
C ILE A 222 9.14 -3.59 -2.17
N LYS A 223 10.13 -3.67 -3.05
CA LYS A 223 10.45 -4.87 -3.83
C LYS A 223 11.95 -5.07 -3.93
N ALA A 224 12.44 -6.26 -3.60
CA ALA A 224 13.83 -6.61 -3.87
C ALA A 224 13.99 -7.17 -5.30
N ILE A 225 15.12 -6.82 -5.91
CA ILE A 225 15.65 -7.45 -7.12
C ILE A 225 16.70 -8.43 -6.64
N CYS A 226 16.44 -9.73 -6.86
CA CYS A 226 17.34 -10.80 -6.46
C CYS A 226 18.08 -11.35 -7.69
N LYS A 227 19.30 -11.85 -7.47
CA LYS A 227 20.08 -12.51 -8.51
C LYS A 227 19.52 -13.92 -8.78
N GLU A 228 19.17 -14.22 -10.03
CA GLU A 228 18.48 -15.46 -10.42
C GLU A 228 19.20 -16.75 -9.98
N ASP A 229 20.52 -16.72 -9.86
CA ASP A 229 21.36 -17.89 -9.57
C ASP A 229 21.54 -18.20 -8.07
N THR A 230 21.39 -17.20 -7.21
CA THR A 230 21.76 -17.27 -5.79
C THR A 230 20.63 -16.85 -4.85
N GLY A 231 19.58 -16.20 -5.37
CA GLY A 231 18.51 -15.63 -4.55
C GLY A 231 18.96 -14.46 -3.68
N ARG A 232 20.22 -13.99 -3.83
CA ARG A 232 20.75 -12.87 -3.06
C ARG A 232 20.13 -11.56 -3.55
N VAL A 233 19.70 -10.72 -2.60
CA VAL A 233 19.23 -9.36 -2.87
C VAL A 233 20.37 -8.55 -3.49
N MET A 234 20.13 -7.95 -4.66
CA MET A 234 21.06 -7.01 -5.29
C MET A 234 20.65 -5.56 -5.08
N GLU A 235 19.35 -5.29 -5.06
CA GLU A 235 18.82 -3.93 -4.95
C GLU A 235 17.41 -3.98 -4.37
N ILE A 236 17.06 -3.01 -3.53
CA ILE A 236 15.72 -2.85 -2.96
C ILE A 236 15.11 -1.57 -3.51
N ILE A 237 14.05 -1.68 -4.30
CA ILE A 237 13.32 -0.53 -4.83
C ILE A 237 12.11 -0.26 -3.95
N SER A 238 11.96 1.00 -3.53
CA SER A 238 10.80 1.47 -2.78
C SER A 238 10.12 2.64 -3.47
N VAL A 239 8.79 2.59 -3.56
CA VAL A 239 7.95 3.67 -4.09
C VAL A 239 7.03 4.13 -2.96
N SER A 240 7.20 5.37 -2.52
CA SER A 240 6.53 5.95 -1.37
C SER A 240 5.57 7.06 -1.78
N ARG A 241 4.30 6.92 -1.39
CA ARG A 241 3.22 7.87 -1.70
C ARG A 241 2.70 8.52 -0.43
N ASP A 242 2.46 9.83 -0.49
CA ASP A 242 1.73 10.55 0.57
C ASP A 242 0.26 10.16 0.57
N ILE A 243 -0.21 9.66 1.70
CA ILE A 243 -1.62 9.31 1.93
C ILE A 243 -2.26 10.18 3.02
N SER A 244 -1.62 11.26 3.46
CA SER A 244 -2.10 12.12 4.54
C SER A 244 -3.47 12.70 4.23
N SER A 245 -3.70 13.18 3.00
CA SER A 245 -5.03 13.65 2.56
C SER A 245 -6.08 12.54 2.55
N ARG A 246 -5.69 11.30 2.22
CA ARG A 246 -6.59 10.14 2.22
C ARG A 246 -7.02 9.79 3.64
N ILE A 247 -6.09 9.80 4.59
CA ILE A 247 -6.37 9.55 6.01
C ILE A 247 -7.25 10.66 6.59
N ASP A 248 -6.92 11.93 6.39
CA ASP A 248 -7.74 13.05 6.89
C ASP A 248 -9.17 13.02 6.30
N THR A 249 -9.30 12.75 5.01
CA THR A 249 -10.63 12.62 4.37
C THR A 249 -11.43 11.47 4.97
N ASN A 250 -10.80 10.31 5.16
CA ASN A 250 -11.45 9.14 5.73
C ASN A 250 -11.86 9.37 7.21
N GLU A 251 -11.01 10.06 7.99
CA GLU A 251 -11.36 10.46 9.34
C GLU A 251 -12.52 11.46 9.37
N ARG A 252 -12.52 12.46 8.49
CA ARG A 252 -13.62 13.43 8.37
C ARG A 252 -14.92 12.76 7.96
N LEU A 253 -14.87 11.83 7.00
CA LEU A 253 -16.02 11.04 6.59
C LEU A 253 -16.57 10.25 7.78
N ARG A 254 -15.71 9.49 8.48
CA ARG A 254 -16.09 8.74 9.69
C ARG A 254 -16.69 9.65 10.76
N LYS A 255 -16.12 10.84 10.99
CA LYS A 255 -16.67 11.83 11.93
C LYS A 255 -18.05 12.34 11.47
N SER A 256 -18.21 12.61 10.18
CA SER A 256 -19.48 13.09 9.60
C SER A 256 -20.57 12.01 9.64
N GLU A 257 -20.25 10.76 9.31
CA GLU A 257 -21.16 9.62 9.44
C GLU A 257 -21.62 9.44 10.89
N LYS A 258 -20.67 9.47 11.83
CA LYS A 258 -20.96 9.43 13.28
C LYS A 258 -21.89 10.57 13.70
N LEU A 259 -21.62 11.80 13.26
CA LEU A 259 -22.45 12.98 13.57
C LEU A 259 -23.84 12.91 12.92
N ALA A 260 -23.95 12.39 11.70
CA ALA A 260 -25.22 12.24 11.01
C ALA A 260 -26.15 11.25 11.74
N VAL A 261 -25.60 10.13 12.23
CA VAL A 261 -26.32 9.16 13.07
C VAL A 261 -26.79 9.83 14.38
N VAL A 262 -25.90 10.55 15.08
CA VAL A 262 -26.28 11.30 16.29
C VAL A 262 -27.39 12.33 16.00
N GLY A 263 -27.32 13.02 14.87
CA GLY A 263 -28.31 14.02 14.46
C GLY A 263 -29.70 13.43 14.18
N GLN A 264 -29.77 12.29 13.48
CA GLN A 264 -31.04 11.59 13.24
C GLN A 264 -31.67 11.07 14.55
N MET A 265 -30.84 10.66 15.50
CA MET A 265 -31.30 10.11 16.78
C MET A 265 -31.64 11.19 17.82
N ALA A 266 -31.06 12.39 17.72
CA ALA A 266 -31.30 13.48 18.66
C ALA A 266 -32.80 13.88 18.74
N ALA A 267 -33.52 13.86 17.61
CA ALA A 267 -34.94 14.14 17.58
C ALA A 267 -35.76 13.08 18.35
N ALA A 268 -35.42 11.81 18.18
CA ALA A 268 -36.09 10.71 18.87
C ALA A 268 -35.76 10.69 20.38
N VAL A 269 -34.50 10.89 20.78
CA VAL A 269 -34.13 11.06 22.20
C VAL A 269 -34.85 12.25 22.83
N ALA A 270 -34.95 13.39 22.13
CA ALA A 270 -35.67 14.55 22.63
C ALA A 270 -37.16 14.26 22.83
N HIS A 271 -37.77 13.44 21.96
CA HIS A 271 -39.14 12.95 22.15
C HIS A 271 -39.25 12.01 23.35
N GLU A 272 -38.32 11.07 23.50
CA GLU A 272 -38.33 10.12 24.62
C GLU A 272 -38.05 10.75 25.97
N ILE A 273 -37.24 11.81 26.05
CA ILE A 273 -37.02 12.59 27.29
C ILE A 273 -38.25 13.48 27.59
N ARG A 274 -38.93 13.99 26.56
CA ARG A 274 -40.11 14.84 26.74
C ARG A 274 -41.27 14.08 27.42
N ASN A 275 -41.44 12.81 27.10
CA ASN A 275 -42.50 11.97 27.67
C ASN A 275 -42.45 11.85 29.21
N PRO A 276 -41.37 11.34 29.84
CA PRO A 276 -41.22 11.26 31.29
C PRO A 276 -41.27 12.65 31.94
N LEU A 277 -40.64 13.66 31.34
CA LEU A 277 -40.70 15.04 31.85
C LEU A 277 -42.13 15.61 31.87
N THR A 278 -42.96 15.26 30.88
CA THR A 278 -44.36 15.68 30.84
C THR A 278 -45.16 15.00 31.95
N ALA A 279 -44.90 13.71 32.21
CA ALA A 279 -45.51 12.97 33.32
C ALA A 279 -45.09 13.56 34.68
N ILE A 280 -43.79 13.75 34.91
CA ILE A 280 -43.23 14.39 36.12
C ILE A 280 -43.90 15.75 36.35
N LYS A 281 -43.97 16.59 35.31
CA LYS A 281 -44.62 17.90 35.40
C LYS A 281 -46.10 17.79 35.75
N GLY A 282 -46.82 16.82 35.17
CA GLY A 282 -48.22 16.56 35.47
C GLY A 282 -48.44 16.15 36.93
N PHE A 283 -47.67 15.19 37.44
CA PHE A 283 -47.75 14.75 38.83
C PHE A 283 -47.33 15.85 39.81
N MET A 284 -46.31 16.65 39.51
CA MET A 284 -45.94 17.81 40.31
C MET A 284 -47.04 18.88 40.35
N GLN A 285 -47.77 19.09 39.25
CA GLN A 285 -48.92 20.02 39.22
C GLN A 285 -50.09 19.52 40.08
N LEU A 286 -50.36 18.21 40.09
CA LEU A 286 -51.37 17.62 40.96
C LEU A 286 -50.96 17.72 42.43
N PHE A 287 -49.70 17.40 42.73
CA PHE A 287 -49.10 17.54 44.05
C PHE A 287 -49.21 18.97 44.59
N SER A 288 -49.01 19.99 43.74
CA SER A 288 -49.13 21.40 44.16
C SER A 288 -50.55 21.83 44.56
N LYS A 289 -51.57 21.05 44.20
CA LYS A 289 -52.99 21.34 44.47
C LYS A 289 -53.56 20.54 45.64
N GLU A 290 -52.88 19.49 46.09
CA GLU A 290 -53.31 18.66 47.23
C GLU A 290 -52.66 19.12 48.54
N LYS A 291 -53.38 18.97 49.67
CA LYS A 291 -52.87 19.32 51.01
C LYS A 291 -51.97 18.26 51.62
N GLU A 292 -52.08 17.01 51.17
CA GLU A 292 -51.30 15.88 51.65
C GLU A 292 -50.59 15.20 50.49
N ILE A 293 -49.37 14.73 50.76
CA ILE A 293 -48.51 14.12 49.77
C ILE A 293 -48.90 12.65 49.64
N ASN A 294 -49.43 12.24 48.48
CA ASN A 294 -49.59 10.83 48.18
C ASN A 294 -48.22 10.20 47.87
N PRO A 295 -47.72 9.24 48.67
CA PRO A 295 -46.43 8.60 48.44
C PRO A 295 -46.33 7.93 47.06
N ALA A 296 -47.45 7.47 46.51
CA ALA A 296 -47.48 6.86 45.17
C ALA A 296 -47.05 7.85 44.07
N PHE A 297 -47.38 9.15 44.19
CA PHE A 297 -46.95 10.15 43.21
C PHE A 297 -45.45 10.43 43.28
N LEU A 298 -44.86 10.41 44.49
CA LEU A 298 -43.42 10.54 44.65
C LEU A 298 -42.68 9.37 44.01
N THR A 299 -43.18 8.14 44.19
CA THR A 299 -42.60 6.96 43.54
C THR A 299 -42.63 7.07 42.02
N ILE A 300 -43.75 7.51 41.42
CA ILE A 300 -43.85 7.66 39.97
C ILE A 300 -42.87 8.73 39.46
N ILE A 301 -42.73 9.86 40.17
CA ILE A 301 -41.78 10.91 39.78
C ILE A 301 -40.34 10.38 39.81
N LEU A 302 -39.97 9.62 40.84
CA LEU A 302 -38.63 9.02 40.96
C LEU A 302 -38.38 8.00 39.83
N ASP A 303 -39.34 7.12 39.56
CA ASP A 303 -39.26 6.16 38.44
C ASP A 303 -39.04 6.85 37.08
N GLU A 304 -39.74 7.97 36.83
CA GLU A 304 -39.58 8.72 35.58
C GLU A 304 -38.26 9.51 35.53
N LEU A 305 -37.70 9.94 36.68
CA LEU A 305 -36.37 10.55 36.75
C LEU A 305 -35.27 9.53 36.45
N ASP A 306 -35.35 8.34 37.05
CA ASP A 306 -34.42 7.23 36.77
C ASP A 306 -34.47 6.84 35.28
N ARG A 307 -35.65 6.89 34.68
CA ARG A 307 -35.83 6.68 33.24
C ARG A 307 -35.11 7.74 32.40
N VAL A 308 -35.22 9.02 32.76
CA VAL A 308 -34.49 10.12 32.08
C VAL A 308 -32.98 9.93 32.22
N GLU A 309 -32.50 9.58 33.41
CA GLU A 309 -31.07 9.34 33.67
C GLU A 309 -30.52 8.17 32.82
N THR A 310 -31.32 7.11 32.67
CA THR A 310 -30.99 5.95 31.82
C THR A 310 -30.88 6.37 30.35
N ILE A 311 -31.88 7.09 29.82
CA ILE A 311 -31.88 7.56 28.42
C ILE A 311 -30.66 8.46 28.14
N ILE A 312 -30.35 9.39 29.05
CA ILE A 312 -29.19 10.28 28.91
C ILE A 312 -27.88 9.49 28.92
N SER A 313 -27.74 8.54 29.85
CA SER A 313 -26.54 7.74 30.00
C SER A 313 -26.27 6.88 28.77
N GLU A 314 -27.30 6.24 28.22
CA GLU A 314 -27.20 5.47 26.99
C GLU A 314 -26.87 6.35 25.79
N PHE A 315 -27.55 7.49 25.62
CA PHE A 315 -27.25 8.43 24.53
C PHE A 315 -25.81 8.98 24.61
N LEU A 316 -25.33 9.35 25.80
CA LEU A 316 -23.96 9.82 25.99
C LEU A 316 -22.92 8.73 25.76
N SER A 317 -23.24 7.47 26.09
CA SER A 317 -22.36 6.33 25.78
C SER A 317 -22.17 6.17 24.27
N MET A 318 -23.21 6.44 23.48
CA MET A 318 -23.15 6.41 22.02
C MET A 318 -22.43 7.62 21.41
N ALA A 319 -22.54 8.79 22.05
CA ALA A 319 -21.93 10.03 21.56
C ALA A 319 -20.45 10.16 21.96
N LYS A 320 -20.02 9.53 23.07
CA LYS A 320 -18.62 9.59 23.50
C LYS A 320 -17.73 8.69 22.64
N PRO A 321 -16.66 9.25 22.04
CA PRO A 321 -15.63 8.44 21.44
C PRO A 321 -14.88 7.70 22.56
N HIS A 322 -15.15 6.40 22.73
CA HIS A 322 -14.15 5.56 23.37
C HIS A 322 -13.03 5.38 22.35
N ALA A 323 -11.83 5.85 22.67
CA ALA A 323 -10.64 5.39 21.98
C ALA A 323 -10.55 3.89 22.26
N GLU A 324 -10.95 3.08 21.29
CA GLU A 324 -10.92 1.61 21.38
C GLU A 324 -9.46 1.20 21.64
N LYS A 325 -9.15 0.86 22.88
CA LYS A 325 -7.87 0.23 23.23
C LYS A 325 -8.03 -1.25 22.95
N THR A 326 -7.65 -1.66 21.76
CA THR A 326 -7.61 -3.06 21.37
C THR A 326 -6.53 -3.77 22.16
N VAL A 327 -6.93 -4.65 23.06
CA VAL A 327 -6.04 -5.51 23.86
C VAL A 327 -6.49 -6.97 23.74
N PRO A 328 -5.59 -7.95 23.96
CA PRO A 328 -5.99 -9.35 24.08
C PRO A 328 -6.88 -9.55 25.32
N ILE A 329 -8.07 -10.12 25.12
CA ILE A 329 -9.11 -10.35 26.13
C ILE A 329 -9.37 -11.85 26.26
N GLN A 330 -9.34 -12.33 27.50
CA GLN A 330 -9.87 -13.64 27.88
C GLN A 330 -11.40 -13.52 28.05
N VAL A 331 -12.16 -14.00 27.05
CA VAL A 331 -13.62 -13.81 26.98
C VAL A 331 -14.32 -14.52 28.14
N ASP A 332 -13.83 -15.67 28.56
CA ASP A 332 -14.39 -16.44 29.67
C ASP A 332 -14.35 -15.64 30.97
N GLN A 333 -13.20 -15.03 31.29
CA GLN A 333 -13.06 -14.17 32.47
C GLN A 333 -14.00 -12.96 32.40
N LEU A 334 -14.22 -12.42 31.20
CA LEU A 334 -15.08 -11.27 31.01
C LEU A 334 -16.56 -11.61 31.25
N VAL A 335 -17.01 -12.75 30.71
CA VAL A 335 -18.37 -13.26 30.90
C VAL A 335 -18.58 -13.62 32.37
N GLU A 336 -17.62 -14.30 33.03
CA GLU A 336 -17.69 -14.62 34.46
C GLU A 336 -17.86 -13.37 35.33
N GLN A 337 -17.11 -12.29 35.06
CA GLN A 337 -17.26 -11.02 35.78
C GLN A 337 -18.65 -10.40 35.63
N VAL A 338 -19.21 -10.45 34.41
CA VAL A 338 -20.54 -9.92 34.12
C VAL A 338 -21.62 -10.73 34.84
N ILE A 339 -21.52 -12.06 34.81
CA ILE A 339 -22.45 -12.96 35.50
C ILE A 339 -22.39 -12.72 37.01
N GLN A 340 -21.21 -12.60 37.61
CA GLN A 340 -21.06 -12.31 39.03
C GLN A 340 -21.77 -11.01 39.45
N LEU A 341 -21.70 -9.96 38.62
CA LEU A 341 -22.36 -8.69 38.87
C LEU A 341 -23.90 -8.82 38.85
N LEU A 342 -24.43 -9.62 37.93
CA LEU A 342 -25.87 -9.80 37.73
C LEU A 342 -26.48 -10.89 38.60
N GLN A 343 -25.67 -11.79 39.16
CA GLN A 343 -26.13 -12.94 39.95
C GLN A 343 -27.00 -12.52 41.14
N THR A 344 -26.59 -11.48 41.88
CA THR A 344 -27.35 -11.00 43.04
C THR A 344 -28.72 -10.47 42.64
N GLN A 345 -28.81 -9.76 41.51
CA GLN A 345 -30.07 -9.26 40.99
C GLN A 345 -30.99 -10.39 40.50
N ALA A 346 -30.42 -11.39 39.84
CA ALA A 346 -31.15 -12.59 39.40
C ALA A 346 -31.77 -13.31 40.61
N LEU A 347 -30.98 -13.54 41.67
CA LEU A 347 -31.44 -14.19 42.91
C LEU A 347 -32.57 -13.39 43.59
N MET A 348 -32.45 -12.07 43.68
CA MET A 348 -33.52 -11.22 44.25
C MET A 348 -34.83 -11.28 43.45
N LYS A 349 -34.75 -11.67 42.17
CA LYS A 349 -35.90 -11.84 41.27
C LYS A 349 -36.30 -13.32 41.08
N ASN A 350 -35.83 -14.25 41.93
CA ASN A 350 -36.07 -15.70 41.84
C ASN A 350 -35.65 -16.34 40.50
N LYS A 351 -34.52 -15.90 39.96
CA LYS A 351 -33.95 -16.38 38.68
C LYS A 351 -32.55 -16.94 38.88
N GLU A 352 -32.18 -17.89 38.03
CA GLU A 352 -30.84 -18.50 38.03
C GLU A 352 -30.09 -18.21 36.73
N ILE A 353 -28.78 -17.97 36.83
CA ILE A 353 -27.89 -17.87 35.68
C ILE A 353 -26.89 -19.02 35.79
N HIS A 354 -26.85 -19.88 34.77
CA HIS A 354 -25.93 -21.01 34.67
C HIS A 354 -24.88 -20.69 33.59
N PHE A 355 -23.60 -20.90 33.91
CA PHE A 355 -22.50 -20.64 32.98
C PHE A 355 -21.77 -21.94 32.65
N ASN A 356 -21.73 -22.27 31.37
CA ASN A 356 -21.06 -23.46 30.82
C ASN A 356 -19.99 -23.01 29.83
N LYS A 357 -18.79 -23.60 29.90
CA LYS A 357 -17.70 -23.31 28.96
C LYS A 357 -17.05 -24.57 28.40
N MET A 358 -16.60 -24.52 27.15
CA MET A 358 -15.86 -25.58 26.47
C MET A 358 -14.46 -25.09 26.11
N ASP A 359 -13.46 -25.63 26.80
CA ASP A 359 -12.04 -25.30 26.57
C ASP A 359 -11.46 -26.01 25.32
N PRO A 360 -10.44 -25.42 24.65
CA PRO A 360 -9.80 -24.15 24.95
C PRO A 360 -10.51 -22.93 24.32
N ILE A 361 -10.48 -21.81 25.04
CA ILE A 361 -10.98 -20.52 24.58
C ILE A 361 -9.77 -19.63 24.28
N LEU A 362 -9.65 -19.19 23.02
CA LEU A 362 -8.55 -18.33 22.60
C LEU A 362 -8.83 -16.87 23.01
N PRO A 363 -7.80 -16.06 23.28
CA PRO A 363 -8.00 -14.63 23.50
C PRO A 363 -8.39 -13.93 22.20
N ILE A 364 -9.28 -12.94 22.29
CA ILE A 364 -9.65 -12.06 21.16
C ILE A 364 -9.18 -10.63 21.42
N ASN A 365 -8.90 -9.91 20.35
CA ASN A 365 -8.51 -8.51 20.42
C ASN A 365 -9.75 -7.60 20.46
N GLY A 366 -9.86 -6.76 21.49
CA GLY A 366 -10.95 -5.79 21.58
C GLY A 366 -10.86 -4.84 22.77
N ASP A 367 -11.92 -4.06 22.98
CA ASP A 367 -12.08 -3.25 24.19
C ASP A 367 -12.90 -3.99 25.27
N PRO A 368 -12.32 -4.31 26.44
CA PRO A 368 -13.00 -5.07 27.48
C PRO A 368 -14.23 -4.35 28.04
N ASN A 369 -14.27 -3.02 28.04
CA ASN A 369 -15.44 -2.28 28.53
C ASN A 369 -16.62 -2.39 27.56
N SER A 370 -16.35 -2.27 26.26
CA SER A 370 -17.35 -2.46 25.21
C SER A 370 -17.96 -3.86 25.24
N PHE A 371 -17.15 -4.91 25.35
CA PHE A 371 -17.66 -6.28 25.45
C PHE A 371 -18.42 -6.55 26.76
N LYS A 372 -17.96 -6.00 27.90
CA LYS A 372 -18.74 -6.02 29.14
C LYS A 372 -20.12 -5.39 28.94
N GLN A 373 -20.19 -4.25 28.27
CA GLN A 373 -21.46 -3.57 27.99
C GLN A 373 -22.39 -4.44 27.13
N VAL A 374 -21.87 -5.11 26.10
CA VAL A 374 -22.65 -6.04 25.27
C VAL A 374 -23.24 -7.16 26.12
N PHE A 375 -22.39 -7.87 26.89
CA PHE A 375 -22.83 -9.01 27.71
C PHE A 375 -23.81 -8.58 28.79
N MET A 376 -23.55 -7.45 29.46
CA MET A 376 -24.47 -6.84 30.42
C MET A 376 -25.83 -6.57 29.78
N ASN A 377 -25.86 -5.92 28.61
CA ASN A 377 -27.11 -5.59 27.91
C ASN A 377 -27.92 -6.84 27.53
N VAL A 378 -27.26 -7.87 27.02
CA VAL A 378 -27.94 -9.10 26.58
C VAL A 378 -28.46 -9.90 27.77
N ILE A 379 -27.64 -10.12 28.80
CA ILE A 379 -28.05 -10.86 30.00
C ILE A 379 -29.15 -10.10 30.77
N GLN A 380 -29.05 -8.77 30.87
CA GLN A 380 -30.10 -7.96 31.48
C GLN A 380 -31.42 -8.07 30.69
N ASN A 381 -31.34 -8.09 29.35
CA ASN A 381 -32.52 -8.28 28.52
C ASN A 381 -33.20 -9.63 28.77
N SER A 382 -32.41 -10.70 28.91
CA SER A 382 -32.89 -12.03 29.29
C SER A 382 -33.51 -12.04 30.70
N LEU A 383 -32.89 -11.38 31.69
CA LEU A 383 -33.44 -11.26 33.03
C LEU A 383 -34.80 -10.56 33.04
N ASP A 384 -34.97 -9.52 32.24
CA ASP A 384 -36.24 -8.77 32.19
C ASP A 384 -37.34 -9.52 31.40
N ALA A 385 -36.96 -10.40 30.47
CA ALA A 385 -37.91 -11.19 29.68
C ALA A 385 -38.58 -12.32 30.50
N ILE A 386 -37.96 -12.72 31.60
CA ILE A 386 -38.48 -13.71 32.55
C ILE A 386 -39.41 -13.01 33.55
N SER A 387 -40.62 -13.53 33.79
CA SER A 387 -41.58 -12.93 34.73
C SER A 387 -41.20 -13.18 36.19
N GLU A 388 -41.29 -14.43 36.67
CA GLU A 388 -41.07 -14.77 38.09
C GLU A 388 -40.01 -15.86 38.29
N LEU A 389 -40.24 -17.08 37.80
CA LEU A 389 -39.27 -18.18 37.86
C LEU A 389 -38.67 -18.40 36.48
N GLY A 390 -37.34 -18.41 36.39
CA GLY A 390 -36.69 -18.73 35.13
C GLY A 390 -35.19 -18.88 35.23
N GLN A 391 -34.62 -19.36 34.14
CA GLN A 391 -33.22 -19.73 34.02
C GLN A 391 -32.64 -19.08 32.78
N ILE A 392 -31.40 -18.62 32.91
CA ILE A 392 -30.58 -18.12 31.81
C ILE A 392 -29.38 -19.05 31.69
N GLU A 393 -29.22 -19.65 30.53
CA GLU A 393 -28.05 -20.46 30.20
C GLU A 393 -27.08 -19.62 29.36
N VAL A 394 -25.87 -19.42 29.88
CA VAL A 394 -24.76 -18.78 29.15
C VAL A 394 -23.75 -19.86 28.80
N SER A 395 -23.53 -20.08 27.51
CA SER A 395 -22.59 -21.06 26.98
C SER A 395 -21.49 -20.40 26.16
N LEU A 396 -20.24 -20.78 26.42
CA LEU A 396 -19.05 -20.27 25.75
C LEU A 396 -18.29 -21.42 25.08
N PHE A 397 -18.14 -21.36 23.77
CA PHE A 397 -17.47 -22.41 22.98
C PHE A 397 -16.74 -21.82 21.77
N THR A 398 -15.81 -22.60 21.22
CA THR A 398 -15.00 -22.23 20.05
C THR A 398 -15.19 -23.26 18.94
N ASP A 399 -15.25 -22.83 17.69
CA ASP A 399 -15.19 -23.71 16.51
C ASP A 399 -14.12 -23.25 15.51
N SER A 400 -14.09 -23.81 14.29
CA SER A 400 -13.11 -23.45 13.26
C SER A 400 -13.23 -22.01 12.74
N THR A 401 -14.32 -21.32 13.06
CA THR A 401 -14.65 -19.98 12.58
C THR A 401 -14.45 -18.90 13.65
N GLY A 402 -14.44 -19.25 14.93
CA GLY A 402 -14.22 -18.29 16.00
C GLY A 402 -14.83 -18.69 17.34
N ILE A 403 -15.05 -17.68 18.19
CA ILE A 403 -15.59 -17.83 19.55
C ILE A 403 -17.07 -17.46 19.58
N PHE A 404 -17.86 -18.24 20.30
CA PHE A 404 -19.30 -18.06 20.45
C PHE A 404 -19.68 -17.88 21.90
N VAL A 405 -20.40 -16.79 22.19
CA VAL A 405 -21.11 -16.56 23.46
C VAL A 405 -22.59 -16.69 23.17
N LYS A 406 -23.21 -17.77 23.65
CA LYS A 406 -24.64 -18.04 23.46
C LYS A 406 -25.38 -17.88 24.78
N ILE A 407 -26.34 -16.98 24.81
CA ILE A 407 -27.16 -16.62 25.97
C ILE A 407 -28.60 -17.01 25.66
N THR A 408 -29.14 -17.96 26.42
CA THR A 408 -30.49 -18.50 26.23
C THR A 408 -31.32 -18.24 27.48
N ASP A 409 -32.51 -17.67 27.32
CA ASP A 409 -33.51 -17.55 28.39
C ASP A 409 -34.77 -18.35 28.08
N ASN A 410 -35.50 -18.69 29.13
CA ASN A 410 -36.83 -19.29 29.06
C ASN A 410 -37.94 -18.26 29.32
N GLY A 411 -37.73 -17.01 28.90
CA GLY A 411 -38.67 -15.91 29.10
C GLY A 411 -39.86 -15.95 28.14
N CYS A 412 -40.55 -14.82 28.01
CA CYS A 412 -41.74 -14.70 27.17
C CYS A 412 -41.49 -14.82 25.65
N GLY A 413 -40.23 -14.77 25.21
CA GLY A 413 -39.86 -14.78 23.80
C GLY A 413 -40.31 -13.54 23.02
N ILE A 414 -40.01 -13.53 21.71
CA ILE A 414 -40.22 -12.40 20.81
C ILE A 414 -41.03 -12.87 19.59
N PRO A 415 -42.17 -12.24 19.27
CA PRO A 415 -42.96 -12.57 18.09
C PRO A 415 -42.17 -12.40 16.78
N LYS A 416 -42.41 -13.26 15.78
CA LYS A 416 -41.68 -13.24 14.48
C LYS A 416 -41.73 -11.90 13.75
N GLU A 417 -42.85 -11.20 13.81
CA GLU A 417 -43.00 -9.88 13.17
C GLU A 417 -42.08 -8.82 13.79
N ARG A 418 -41.68 -9.01 15.06
CA ARG A 418 -40.84 -8.09 15.83
C ARG A 418 -39.37 -8.45 15.78
N LEU A 419 -39.05 -9.74 15.64
CA LEU A 419 -37.67 -10.21 15.43
C LEU A 419 -36.98 -9.48 14.27
N ALA A 420 -37.72 -9.21 13.19
CA ALA A 420 -37.19 -8.52 12.00
C ALA A 420 -36.79 -7.04 12.23
N LYS A 421 -37.25 -6.43 13.34
CA LYS A 421 -36.99 -5.02 13.67
C LYS A 421 -36.02 -4.85 14.85
N LEU A 422 -35.48 -5.96 15.37
CA LEU A 422 -34.50 -5.89 16.45
C LEU A 422 -33.23 -5.18 15.99
N GLY A 423 -32.75 -4.25 16.81
CA GLY A 423 -31.59 -3.41 16.50
C GLY A 423 -31.94 -2.09 15.81
N GLU A 424 -33.20 -1.87 15.41
CA GLU A 424 -33.65 -0.55 14.98
C GLU A 424 -33.61 0.45 16.15
N PRO A 425 -33.17 1.71 15.92
CA PRO A 425 -33.20 2.77 16.92
C PRO A 425 -34.57 2.92 17.58
N PHE A 426 -34.61 2.99 18.92
CA PHE A 426 -35.83 3.25 19.72
C PHE A 426 -36.93 2.18 19.55
N TYR A 427 -36.58 1.03 18.99
CA TYR A 427 -37.49 -0.11 18.93
C TYR A 427 -37.35 -0.94 20.21
N SER A 428 -38.29 -0.80 21.14
CA SER A 428 -38.39 -1.65 22.34
C SER A 428 -39.80 -2.21 22.52
N THR A 429 -39.86 -3.44 23.01
CA THR A 429 -41.12 -4.11 23.42
C THR A 429 -41.44 -3.89 24.90
N LYS A 430 -40.54 -3.26 25.66
CA LYS A 430 -40.67 -3.03 27.09
C LYS A 430 -41.23 -1.62 27.34
N GLU A 431 -42.19 -1.51 28.27
CA GLU A 431 -42.78 -0.22 28.67
C GLU A 431 -41.74 0.79 29.20
N LYS A 432 -40.66 0.26 29.82
CA LYS A 432 -39.49 1.00 30.35
C LYS A 432 -38.22 0.87 29.50
N GLY A 433 -38.25 0.20 28.34
CA GLY A 433 -37.07 0.00 27.50
C GLY A 433 -36.85 1.16 26.53
N THR A 434 -35.60 1.62 26.44
CA THR A 434 -35.18 2.73 25.55
C THR A 434 -34.96 2.29 24.09
N GLY A 435 -34.82 0.98 23.84
CA GLY A 435 -34.52 0.44 22.51
C GLY A 435 -33.10 0.73 22.00
N LEU A 436 -32.25 1.41 22.78
CA LEU A 436 -30.89 1.79 22.38
C LEU A 436 -29.83 0.73 22.73
N GLY A 437 -30.07 -0.08 23.75
CA GLY A 437 -29.10 -1.06 24.26
C GLY A 437 -28.69 -2.13 23.24
N LEU A 438 -29.66 -2.73 22.54
CA LEU A 438 -29.37 -3.79 21.56
C LEU A 438 -28.69 -3.23 20.29
N MET A 439 -29.07 -2.03 19.84
CA MET A 439 -28.41 -1.36 18.73
C MET A 439 -26.94 -1.04 19.07
N THR A 440 -26.69 -0.57 20.29
CA THR A 440 -25.32 -0.34 20.78
C THR A 440 -24.53 -1.65 20.78
N SER A 441 -25.15 -2.76 21.20
CA SER A 441 -24.52 -4.08 21.13
C SER A 441 -24.15 -4.49 19.71
N TYR A 442 -25.05 -4.32 18.72
CA TYR A 442 -24.76 -4.60 17.32
C TYR A 442 -23.55 -3.80 16.83
N ARG A 443 -23.51 -2.49 17.12
CA ARG A 443 -22.40 -1.62 16.69
C ARG A 443 -21.06 -2.00 17.31
N ILE A 444 -21.05 -2.34 18.59
CA ILE A 444 -19.82 -2.79 19.28
C ILE A 444 -19.31 -4.08 18.64
N ILE A 445 -20.20 -5.04 18.39
CA ILE A 445 -19.80 -6.33 17.81
C ILE A 445 -19.35 -6.17 16.36
N GLU A 446 -20.04 -5.35 15.56
CA GLU A 446 -19.63 -5.03 14.18
C GLU A 446 -18.28 -4.29 14.11
N SER A 447 -17.99 -3.37 15.04
CA SER A 447 -16.68 -2.69 15.07
C SER A 447 -15.52 -3.64 15.38
N HIS A 448 -15.82 -4.79 15.99
CA HIS A 448 -14.87 -5.86 16.28
C HIS A 448 -15.00 -7.05 15.31
N HIS A 449 -15.61 -6.84 14.14
CA HIS A 449 -15.79 -7.84 13.09
C HIS A 449 -16.57 -9.10 13.50
N GLY A 450 -17.31 -9.05 14.61
CA GLY A 450 -18.18 -10.12 15.08
C GLY A 450 -19.58 -10.05 14.50
N LYS A 451 -20.46 -10.96 14.96
CA LYS A 451 -21.87 -11.02 14.56
C LYS A 451 -22.76 -11.33 15.77
N ILE A 452 -23.95 -10.73 15.82
CA ILE A 452 -24.99 -11.11 16.78
C ILE A 452 -26.17 -11.70 15.99
N ASN A 453 -26.60 -12.90 16.38
CA ASN A 453 -27.83 -13.53 15.89
C ASN A 453 -28.83 -13.70 17.03
N VAL A 454 -30.12 -13.47 16.75
CA VAL A 454 -31.20 -13.60 17.74
C VAL A 454 -32.24 -14.56 17.19
N GLU A 455 -32.48 -15.64 17.93
CA GLU A 455 -33.50 -16.64 17.66
C GLU A 455 -34.50 -16.63 18.82
N SER A 456 -35.80 -16.57 18.53
CA SER A 456 -36.80 -16.56 19.59
C SER A 456 -38.09 -17.23 19.15
N ILE A 457 -38.74 -17.88 20.11
CA ILE A 457 -40.06 -18.46 19.96
C ILE A 457 -40.93 -17.86 21.06
N GLU A 458 -42.04 -17.24 20.65
CA GLU A 458 -42.99 -16.61 21.58
C GLU A 458 -43.55 -17.65 22.55
N GLY A 459 -43.42 -17.37 23.85
CA GLY A 459 -43.80 -18.26 24.95
C GLY A 459 -42.76 -19.30 25.37
N GLU A 460 -41.67 -19.49 24.61
CA GLU A 460 -40.63 -20.47 24.94
C GLU A 460 -39.29 -19.82 25.35
N GLY A 461 -38.97 -18.65 24.81
CA GLY A 461 -37.79 -17.88 25.21
C GLY A 461 -36.98 -17.31 24.05
N THR A 462 -35.80 -16.79 24.38
CA THR A 462 -34.90 -16.13 23.41
C THR A 462 -33.48 -16.68 23.54
N THR A 463 -32.83 -16.86 22.39
CA THR A 463 -31.42 -17.22 22.27
C THR A 463 -30.69 -16.13 21.51
N VAL A 464 -29.68 -15.53 22.14
CA VAL A 464 -28.78 -14.57 21.52
C VAL A 464 -27.41 -15.22 21.37
N THR A 465 -26.91 -15.30 20.14
CA THR A 465 -25.59 -15.86 19.82
C THR A 465 -24.67 -14.75 19.33
N ILE A 466 -23.60 -14.50 20.07
CA ILE A 466 -22.56 -13.52 19.73
C ILE A 466 -21.34 -14.29 19.24
N TRP A 467 -20.88 -14.00 18.03
CA TRP A 467 -19.71 -14.59 17.41
C TRP A 467 -18.59 -13.56 17.26
N PHE A 468 -17.36 -13.97 17.56
CA PHE A 468 -16.14 -13.20 17.35
C PHE A 468 -15.16 -13.99 16.48
N PRO A 469 -14.48 -13.34 15.51
CA PRO A 469 -13.44 -14.00 14.72
C PRO A 469 -12.25 -14.37 15.62
N SER A 470 -11.70 -15.58 15.43
CA SER A 470 -10.50 -16.06 16.13
C SER A 470 -9.21 -15.44 15.62
#